data_AF-A0A837JAG1-F1
#
_entry.id   AF-A0A837JAG1-F1
#
_cell.length_a   1.000
_cell.length_b   1.000
_cell.length_c   1.000
_cell.angle_alpha   90.00
_cell.angle_beta   90.00
_cell.angle_gamma   90.00
#
_symmetry.space_group_name_H-M   'P 1'
#
loop_
_entity.id
_entity.type
_entity.pdbx_description
1 polymer ?
#
loop_
_entity_poly.entity_id
_entity_poly.type
_entity_poly.pdbx_seq_one_letter_code
_entity_poly.pdbx_strand_id
1 'polypeptide(L)'
;MLYEKIDLQNKTKLVVDKKYMKNIKTLEDLKMFLVSSNMEVFEDKEIFNKQKIVALKNLVKNLKEIFKDNKTFDYSLNLVLRNLNSYHSIQKQEKKEGEKVTNFIPIKEGKLIINSLIFLAFSNSFSKIIKSIYIK
;
A
#
# COMPACT_ATOMS: atom_id res chain seq x y z
N MET A 1 0.88 -9.17 -14.35
CA MET A 1 0.84 -9.12 -12.88
C MET A 1 2.24 -8.82 -12.39
N LEU A 2 2.34 -7.78 -11.56
CA LEU A 2 3.58 -7.30 -10.95
C LEU A 2 4.05 -8.19 -9.77
N TYR A 3 3.20 -9.11 -9.35
CA TYR A 3 3.41 -10.00 -8.22
C TYR A 3 2.83 -11.38 -8.52
N GLU A 4 3.27 -12.35 -7.73
CA GLU A 4 2.81 -13.73 -7.71
C GLU A 4 2.09 -14.02 -6.38
N LYS A 5 1.00 -14.80 -6.46
CA LYS A 5 0.32 -15.34 -5.28
C LYS A 5 1.00 -16.65 -4.92
N ILE A 6 1.67 -16.70 -3.78
CA ILE A 6 2.47 -17.87 -3.38
C ILE A 6 1.69 -18.91 -2.57
N ASP A 7 0.42 -18.62 -2.27
CA ASP A 7 -0.48 -19.52 -1.56
C ASP A 7 -1.90 -19.36 -2.13
N LEU A 8 -2.43 -20.44 -2.70
CA LEU A 8 -3.78 -20.45 -3.29
C LEU A 8 -4.89 -20.30 -2.22
N GLN A 9 -4.60 -20.71 -0.98
CA GLN A 9 -5.50 -20.54 0.16
C GLN A 9 -5.35 -19.13 0.76
N ASN A 10 -4.12 -18.61 0.88
CA ASN A 10 -3.86 -17.25 1.32
C ASN A 10 -3.52 -16.30 0.16
N LYS A 11 -4.58 -15.84 -0.50
CA LYS A 11 -4.52 -14.91 -1.65
C LYS A 11 -3.88 -13.54 -1.34
N THR A 12 -3.65 -13.22 -0.07
CA THR A 12 -2.98 -11.96 0.34
C THR A 12 -1.47 -12.08 0.40
N LYS A 13 -0.93 -13.30 0.33
CA LYS A 13 0.52 -13.52 0.40
C LYS A 13 1.12 -13.29 -0.99
N LEU A 14 1.44 -12.02 -1.26
CA LEU A 14 2.00 -11.58 -2.51
C LEU A 14 3.53 -11.51 -2.44
N VAL A 15 4.19 -12.00 -3.47
CA VAL A 15 5.64 -11.86 -3.67
C VAL A 15 5.87 -11.13 -4.98
N VAL A 16 6.82 -10.22 -5.00
CA VAL A 16 7.13 -9.45 -6.21
C VAL A 16 7.73 -10.36 -7.28
N ASP A 17 7.26 -10.22 -8.52
CA ASP A 17 7.85 -10.94 -9.65
C ASP A 17 9.26 -10.37 -9.93
N LYS A 18 10.26 -11.25 -9.80
CA LYS A 18 11.69 -10.91 -9.90
C LYS A 18 12.05 -10.21 -11.20
N LYS A 19 11.30 -10.42 -12.30
CA LYS A 19 11.59 -9.78 -13.58
C LYS A 19 11.47 -8.25 -13.52
N TYR A 20 10.60 -7.72 -12.67
CA TYR A 20 10.41 -6.28 -12.52
C TYR A 20 11.43 -5.63 -11.57
N MET A 21 12.10 -6.42 -10.72
CA MET A 21 13.09 -5.91 -9.75
C MET A 21 14.32 -5.30 -10.40
N LYS A 22 14.70 -5.80 -11.58
CA LYS A 22 15.84 -5.25 -12.33
C LYS A 22 15.61 -3.80 -12.81
N ASN A 23 14.35 -3.37 -12.86
CA ASN A 23 13.97 -2.06 -13.36
C ASN A 23 13.74 -1.03 -12.23
N ILE A 24 13.73 -1.45 -10.96
CA ILE A 24 13.60 -0.53 -9.83
C ILE A 24 14.98 -0.07 -9.40
N LYS A 25 15.40 1.10 -9.89
CA LYS A 25 16.73 1.67 -9.62
C LYS A 25 16.66 2.97 -8.83
N THR A 26 15.54 3.67 -8.92
CA THR A 26 15.32 4.97 -8.29
C THR A 26 14.10 4.96 -7.37
N LEU A 27 13.97 5.98 -6.52
CA LEU A 27 12.77 6.17 -5.70
C LEU A 27 11.52 6.37 -6.54
N GLU A 28 11.66 6.99 -7.72
CA GLU A 28 10.56 7.18 -8.65
C GLU A 28 10.09 5.83 -9.22
N ASP A 29 11.02 4.95 -9.62
CA ASP A 29 10.68 3.60 -10.09
C ASP A 29 9.94 2.81 -9.01
N LEU A 30 10.41 2.90 -7.76
CA LEU A 30 9.78 2.22 -6.63
C LEU A 30 8.38 2.77 -6.35
N LYS A 31 8.21 4.09 -6.40
CA LYS A 31 6.90 4.75 -6.27
C LYS A 31 5.94 4.27 -7.36
N MET A 32 6.38 4.29 -8.62
CA MET A 32 5.57 3.87 -9.76
C MET A 32 5.21 2.39 -9.71
N PHE A 33 6.13 1.55 -9.23
CA PHE A 33 5.87 0.13 -8.99
C PHE A 33 4.76 -0.06 -7.93
N LEU A 34 4.84 0.65 -6.80
CA LEU A 34 3.85 0.56 -5.73
C LEU A 34 2.47 1.10 -6.14
N VAL A 35 2.43 2.20 -6.90
CA VAL A 35 1.18 2.74 -7.46
C VAL A 35 0.55 1.74 -8.41
N SER A 36 1.33 1.19 -9.35
CA SER A 36 0.84 0.18 -10.30
C SER A 36 0.37 -1.09 -9.57
N SER A 37 1.10 -1.52 -8.55
CA SER A 37 0.72 -2.66 -7.72
C SER A 37 -0.58 -2.42 -6.96
N ASN A 38 -0.80 -1.21 -6.43
CA ASN A 38 -2.08 -0.84 -5.82
C ASN A 38 -3.23 -0.91 -6.82
N MET A 39 -3.02 -0.43 -8.07
CA MET A 39 -4.03 -0.55 -9.13
C MET A 39 -4.38 -2.02 -9.40
N GLU A 40 -3.39 -2.88 -9.64
CA GLU A 40 -3.60 -4.31 -9.90
C GLU A 40 -4.30 -5.01 -8.74
N VAL A 41 -3.85 -4.80 -7.48
CA VAL A 41 -4.48 -5.40 -6.29
C VAL A 41 -5.94 -4.94 -6.15
N PHE A 42 -6.23 -3.66 -6.36
CA PHE A 42 -7.59 -3.11 -6.27
C PHE A 42 -8.53 -3.57 -7.39
N GLU A 43 -7.99 -4.05 -8.51
CA GLU A 43 -8.76 -4.61 -9.63
C GLU A 43 -8.83 -6.14 -9.59
N ASP A 44 -7.97 -6.80 -8.81
CA ASP A 44 -8.00 -8.24 -8.62
C ASP A 44 -9.30 -8.70 -7.94
N LYS A 45 -10.09 -9.50 -8.66
CA LYS A 45 -11.38 -10.04 -8.20
C LYS A 45 -11.23 -11.20 -7.23
N GLU A 46 -10.07 -11.84 -7.19
CA GLU A 46 -9.83 -12.98 -6.31
C GLU A 46 -9.51 -12.57 -4.88
N ILE A 47 -9.06 -11.32 -4.67
CA ILE A 47 -8.75 -10.77 -3.35
C ILE A 47 -9.98 -10.01 -2.84
N PHE A 48 -10.53 -10.42 -1.70
CA PHE A 48 -11.66 -9.73 -1.09
C PHE A 48 -11.33 -8.27 -0.76
N ASN A 49 -12.33 -7.39 -0.86
CA ASN A 49 -12.17 -5.94 -0.65
C ASN A 49 -11.44 -5.57 0.66
N LYS A 50 -11.80 -6.20 1.77
CA LYS A 50 -11.14 -5.96 3.09
C LYS A 50 -9.72 -6.52 3.17
N GLN A 51 -9.36 -7.45 2.30
CA GLN A 51 -8.04 -8.10 2.27
C GLN A 51 -7.06 -7.41 1.34
N LYS A 52 -7.50 -6.50 0.46
CA LYS A 52 -6.64 -5.79 -0.50
C LYS A 52 -5.51 -5.02 0.16
N ILE A 53 -5.80 -4.33 1.27
CA ILE A 53 -4.78 -3.63 2.04
C ILE A 53 -3.77 -4.60 2.66
N VAL A 54 -4.21 -5.78 3.11
CA VAL A 54 -3.34 -6.82 3.66
C VAL A 54 -2.40 -7.35 2.58
N ALA A 55 -2.92 -7.58 1.38
CA ALA A 55 -2.14 -8.01 0.23
C ALA A 55 -1.05 -7.00 -0.13
N LEU A 56 -1.41 -5.71 -0.21
CA LEU A 56 -0.45 -4.65 -0.49
C LEU A 56 0.62 -4.51 0.60
N LYS A 57 0.24 -4.64 1.89
CA LYS A 57 1.20 -4.65 3.00
C LYS A 57 2.21 -5.80 2.89
N ASN A 58 1.74 -7.00 2.52
CA ASN A 58 2.62 -8.15 2.33
C ASN A 58 3.58 -7.93 1.17
N LEU A 59 3.11 -7.33 0.06
CA LEU A 59 3.96 -6.94 -1.06
C LEU A 59 5.05 -5.93 -0.64
N VAL A 60 4.68 -4.90 0.14
CA VAL A 60 5.63 -3.91 0.67
C VAL A 60 6.66 -4.56 1.60
N LYS A 61 6.24 -5.49 2.47
CA LYS A 61 7.17 -6.27 3.30
C LYS A 61 8.12 -7.10 2.45
N ASN A 62 7.64 -7.72 1.37
CA ASN A 62 8.50 -8.47 0.47
C ASN A 62 9.53 -7.55 -0.24
N LEU A 63 9.11 -6.36 -0.70
CA LEU A 63 10.03 -5.34 -1.23
C LEU A 63 11.11 -4.93 -0.22
N LYS A 64 10.73 -4.78 1.05
CA LYS A 64 11.70 -4.48 2.12
C LYS A 64 12.77 -5.55 2.26
N GLU A 65 12.39 -6.82 2.22
CA GLU A 65 13.36 -7.92 2.28
C GLU A 65 14.28 -7.92 1.05
N ILE A 66 13.74 -7.65 -0.14
CA ILE A 66 14.50 -7.58 -1.39
C ILE A 66 15.51 -6.42 -1.36
N PHE A 67 15.10 -5.26 -0.86
CA PHE A 67 15.90 -4.02 -0.87
C PHE A 67 16.52 -3.69 0.50
N LYS A 68 16.70 -4.69 1.37
CA LYS A 68 17.16 -4.49 2.76
C LYS A 68 18.46 -3.69 2.90
N ASP A 69 19.35 -3.77 1.92
CA ASP A 69 20.66 -3.10 1.92
C ASP A 69 20.60 -1.67 1.32
N ASN A 70 19.46 -1.28 0.73
CA ASN A 70 19.24 0.06 0.17
C ASN A 70 18.53 0.96 1.21
N LYS A 71 19.32 1.71 1.98
CA LYS A 71 18.82 2.60 3.05
C LYS A 71 17.78 3.63 2.58
N THR A 72 17.95 4.15 1.36
CA THR A 72 17.03 5.14 0.78
C THR A 72 15.66 4.51 0.53
N PHE A 73 15.63 3.30 -0.04
CA PHE A 73 14.38 2.58 -0.28
C PHE A 73 13.76 2.11 1.03
N ASP A 74 14.56 1.62 1.98
CA ASP A 74 14.07 1.17 3.27
C ASP A 74 13.29 2.27 4.00
N TYR A 75 13.81 3.50 4.02
CA TYR A 75 13.09 4.64 4.61
C TYR A 75 11.71 4.87 3.97
N SER A 76 11.64 4.95 2.64
CA SER A 76 10.36 5.16 1.94
C SER A 76 9.40 3.99 2.11
N LEU A 77 9.89 2.74 2.05
CA LEU A 77 9.08 1.54 2.28
C LEU A 77 8.53 1.46 3.70
N ASN A 78 9.31 1.90 4.71
CA ASN A 78 8.84 2.04 6.07
C ASN A 78 7.69 3.05 6.19
N LEU A 79 7.80 4.20 5.54
CA LEU A 79 6.74 5.20 5.51
C LEU A 79 5.47 4.66 4.83
N VAL A 80 5.61 3.99 3.68
CA VAL A 80 4.48 3.34 3.01
C VAL A 80 3.83 2.34 3.96
N LEU A 81 4.59 1.42 4.56
CA LEU A 81 4.05 0.40 5.45
C LEU A 81 3.34 1.02 6.67
N ARG A 82 3.91 2.08 7.26
CA ARG A 82 3.26 2.85 8.33
C ARG A 82 1.93 3.42 7.88
N ASN A 83 1.89 4.07 6.72
CA ASN A 83 0.66 4.67 6.18
C ASN A 83 -0.41 3.61 5.89
N LEU A 84 -0.03 2.47 5.28
CA LEU A 84 -0.94 1.35 5.03
C LEU A 84 -1.45 0.71 6.33
N ASN A 85 -0.62 0.63 7.37
CA ASN A 85 -1.04 0.18 8.69
C ASN A 85 -2.09 1.12 9.30
N SER A 86 -1.88 2.44 9.23
CA SER A 86 -2.86 3.42 9.71
C SER A 86 -4.21 3.29 8.99
N TYR A 87 -4.19 3.18 7.66
CA TYR A 87 -5.41 2.94 6.87
C TYR A 87 -6.12 1.65 7.31
N HIS A 88 -5.37 0.54 7.42
CA HIS A 88 -5.92 -0.74 7.82
C HIS A 88 -6.54 -0.72 9.22
N SER A 89 -5.92 0.01 10.17
CA SER A 89 -6.47 0.20 11.51
C SER A 89 -7.82 0.92 11.48
N ILE A 90 -7.98 1.95 10.64
CA ILE A 90 -9.26 2.66 10.45
C ILE A 90 -10.29 1.72 9.81
N GLN A 91 -9.91 0.99 8.76
CA GLN A 91 -10.80 0.02 8.10
C GLN A 91 -11.30 -1.06 9.08
N LYS A 92 -10.47 -1.51 10.02
CA LYS A 92 -10.87 -2.49 11.06
C LYS A 92 -11.87 -1.94 12.07
N GLN A 93 -11.96 -0.61 12.21
CA GLN A 93 -12.96 0.05 13.06
C GLN A 93 -14.31 0.20 12.35
N GLU A 94 -14.48 -0.35 11.14
CA GLU A 94 -15.79 -0.48 10.51
C GLU A 94 -16.70 -1.30 11.42
N LYS A 95 -17.76 -0.67 11.93
CA LYS A 95 -18.79 -1.30 12.75
C LYS A 95 -20.11 -1.24 12.03
N LYS A 96 -20.86 -2.34 12.14
CA LYS A 96 -22.25 -2.41 11.72
C LYS A 96 -23.11 -2.39 12.98
N GLU A 97 -23.73 -1.24 13.28
CA GLU A 97 -24.68 -1.08 14.38
C GLU A 97 -26.08 -1.00 13.77
N GLY A 98 -26.74 -2.16 13.68
CA GLY A 98 -28.02 -2.29 12.96
C GLY A 98 -27.86 -1.97 11.47
N GLU A 99 -28.57 -0.95 11.00
CA GLU A 99 -28.52 -0.46 9.60
C GLU A 99 -27.39 0.56 9.35
N LYS A 100 -26.80 1.15 10.40
CA LYS A 100 -25.74 2.15 10.25
C LYS A 100 -24.38 1.45 10.18
N VAL A 101 -23.61 1.81 9.16
CA VAL A 101 -22.19 1.42 9.04
C VAL A 101 -21.33 2.64 9.32
N THR A 102 -20.60 2.62 10.42
CA THR A 102 -19.63 3.68 10.76
C THR A 102 -18.24 3.29 10.27
N ASN A 103 -17.46 4.27 9.81
CA ASN A 103 -16.09 4.06 9.29
C ASN A 103 -16.01 3.14 8.06
N PHE A 104 -17.11 3.00 7.31
CA PHE A 104 -17.07 2.33 6.02
C PHE A 104 -16.31 3.19 5.02
N ILE A 105 -15.32 2.59 4.36
CA ILE A 105 -14.58 3.22 3.28
C ILE A 105 -14.97 2.50 1.98
N PRO A 106 -15.73 3.14 1.07
CA PRO A 106 -16.03 2.59 -0.25
C PRO A 106 -14.75 2.17 -0.98
N ILE A 107 -14.81 1.06 -1.73
CA ILE A 107 -13.60 0.49 -2.35
C ILE A 107 -12.90 1.45 -3.32
N LYS A 108 -13.66 2.26 -4.07
CA LYS A 108 -13.12 3.28 -4.98
C LYS A 108 -12.39 4.37 -4.22
N GLU A 109 -12.94 4.80 -3.09
CA GLU A 109 -12.31 5.77 -2.20
C GLU A 109 -11.05 5.18 -1.54
N GLY A 110 -11.12 3.94 -1.06
CA GLY A 110 -9.97 3.23 -0.49
C GLY A 110 -8.79 3.16 -1.45
N LYS A 111 -9.04 2.87 -2.73
CA LYS A 111 -8.02 2.88 -3.80
C LYS A 111 -7.32 4.22 -3.90
N LEU A 112 -8.09 5.32 -3.91
CA LEU A 112 -7.57 6.69 -4.00
C LEU A 112 -6.77 7.06 -2.75
N ILE A 113 -7.32 6.81 -1.56
CA ILE A 113 -6.64 7.09 -0.28
C ILE A 113 -5.28 6.38 -0.25
N ILE A 114 -5.22 5.09 -0.59
CA ILE A 114 -3.97 4.33 -0.58
C ILE A 114 -2.97 4.87 -1.60
N ASN A 115 -3.40 5.23 -2.81
CA ASN A 115 -2.54 5.89 -3.79
C ASN A 115 -1.95 7.19 -3.23
N SER A 116 -2.77 8.04 -2.60
CA SER A 116 -2.31 9.28 -1.97
C SER A 116 -1.35 9.02 -0.81
N LEU A 117 -1.59 7.99 -0.01
CA LEU A 117 -0.71 7.59 1.10
C LEU A 117 0.64 7.06 0.61
N ILE A 118 0.67 6.34 -0.51
CA ILE A 118 1.91 5.95 -1.20
C ILE A 118 2.63 7.22 -1.67
N PHE A 119 1.95 8.10 -2.41
CA PHE A 119 2.54 9.34 -2.91
C PHE A 119 3.16 10.20 -1.79
N LEU A 120 2.45 10.35 -0.67
CA LEU A 120 2.94 11.07 0.50
C LEU A 120 4.24 10.49 1.07
N ALA A 121 4.42 9.17 1.03
CA ALA A 121 5.64 8.52 1.51
C ALA A 121 6.89 8.83 0.65
N PHE A 122 6.69 9.26 -0.60
CA PHE A 122 7.77 9.62 -1.53
C PHE A 122 7.90 11.13 -1.76
N SER A 123 6.94 11.94 -1.31
CA SER A 123 6.92 13.39 -1.54
C SER A 123 7.19 14.19 -0.27
N ASN A 124 8.45 14.62 -0.11
CA ASN A 124 8.85 15.49 1.01
C ASN A 124 8.09 16.83 1.00
N SER A 125 7.94 17.44 -0.17
CA SER A 125 7.21 18.70 -0.33
C SER A 125 5.76 18.57 0.10
N PHE A 126 5.07 17.49 -0.32
CA PHE A 126 3.69 17.26 0.08
C PHE A 126 3.58 17.02 1.59
N SER A 127 4.50 16.25 2.18
CA SER A 127 4.59 16.09 3.64
C SER A 127 4.77 17.42 4.37
N LYS A 128 5.61 18.33 3.86
CA LYS A 128 5.78 19.67 4.44
C LYS A 128 4.49 20.50 4.36
N ILE A 129 3.79 20.47 3.23
CA ILE A 129 2.51 21.17 3.04
C ILE A 129 1.46 20.66 4.05
N ILE A 130 1.32 19.34 4.20
CA ILE A 130 0.40 18.76 5.18
C ILE A 130 0.78 19.20 6.60
N LYS A 131 2.06 19.15 6.96
CA LYS A 131 2.51 19.64 8.27
C LYS A 131 2.14 21.11 8.48
N SER A 132 2.36 22.00 7.50
CA SER A 132 2.01 23.42 7.66
C SER A 132 0.51 23.69 7.81
N ILE A 133 -0.35 22.80 7.30
CA ILE A 133 -1.81 22.93 7.43
C ILE A 133 -2.27 22.49 8.82
N TYR A 134 -1.72 21.39 9.33
CA TYR A 134 -2.26 20.69 10.51
C TYR A 134 -1.44 20.86 11.79
N ILE A 135 -0.18 21.29 11.67
CA ILE A 135 0.72 21.56 12.79
C ILE A 135 1.09 23.03 12.68
N LYS A 136 0.33 23.86 13.41
CA LYS A 136 0.69 25.27 13.65
C LYS A 136 1.82 25.35 14.67
#